data_AF-A0A4C1XHL6-F1
#
_entry.id   AF-A0A4C1XHL6-F1
#
_cell.length_a   1.000
_cell.length_b   1.000
_cell.length_c   1.000
_cell.angle_alpha   90.00
_cell.angle_beta   90.00
_cell.angle_gamma   90.00
#
_symmetry.space_group_name_H-M   'P 1'
#
loop_
_entity.id
_entity.type
_entity.pdbx_description
1 polymer ?
#
loop_
_entity_poly.entity_id
_entity_poly.type
_entity_poly.pdbx_seq_one_letter_code
_entity_poly.pdbx_strand_id
1 'polypeptide(L)'
;MRAHLGGGSITFPSKLLSVGDGKIPHSNNKIEIDCDLGVKVGNIEELITKVYPDISQIENKDHQWMCQRAILAARNSNVDEINDIILSKLPGDIVTYTSIDTVMDQEDVVNYPQEFLNSLNPSGLPHILLI
;
A
#
# COMPACT_ATOMS: atom_id res chain seq x y z
N MET A 1 4.41 4.58 10.93
CA MET A 1 3.02 4.74 10.45
C MET A 1 2.10 4.87 11.67
N ARG A 2 1.37 5.98 11.83
CA ARG A 2 0.42 6.19 12.95
C ARG A 2 -1.00 6.26 12.39
N ALA A 3 -1.79 5.21 12.61
CA ALA A 3 -3.22 5.25 12.32
C ALA A 3 -3.92 5.94 13.49
N HIS A 4 -4.54 7.10 13.25
CA HIS A 4 -5.47 7.70 14.21
C HIS A 4 -6.82 7.00 14.05
N LEU A 5 -7.19 6.18 15.04
CA LEU A 5 -8.53 5.58 15.13
C LEU A 5 -9.49 6.62 15.71
N GLY A 6 -10.13 7.41 14.84
CA GLY A 6 -11.23 8.27 15.23
C GLY A 6 -12.47 7.45 15.59
N GLY A 7 -12.80 7.35 16.88
CA GLY A 7 -14.14 6.96 17.36
C GLY A 7 -14.53 5.47 17.26
N GLY A 8 -13.57 4.54 17.30
CA GLY A 8 -13.83 3.08 17.26
C GLY A 8 -13.58 2.34 18.59
N SER A 9 -14.05 1.08 18.66
CA SER A 9 -13.80 0.15 19.78
C SER A 9 -12.31 0.06 20.12
N ILE A 10 -11.98 0.23 21.41
CA ILE A 10 -10.59 0.20 21.92
C ILE A 10 -9.97 -1.20 21.88
N THR A 11 -10.75 -2.24 21.62
CA THR A 11 -10.30 -3.64 21.62
C THR A 11 -9.22 -3.90 20.58
N PHE A 12 -9.38 -3.37 19.36
CA PHE A 12 -8.40 -3.51 18.28
C PHE A 12 -7.06 -2.83 18.60
N PRO A 13 -7.01 -1.52 18.93
CA PRO A 13 -5.74 -0.88 19.29
C PRO A 13 -5.09 -1.46 20.55
N SER A 14 -5.87 -1.91 21.54
CA SER A 14 -5.32 -2.53 22.76
C SER A 14 -4.65 -3.89 22.49
N LYS A 15 -5.26 -4.72 21.62
CA LYS A 15 -4.65 -5.98 21.17
C LYS A 15 -3.43 -5.73 20.28
N LEU A 16 -3.46 -4.75 19.38
CA LEU A 16 -2.28 -4.33 18.60
C LEU A 16 -1.12 -3.87 19.50
N LEU A 17 -1.42 -3.09 20.54
CA LEU A 17 -0.40 -2.67 21.51
C LEU A 17 0.20 -3.88 22.24
N SER A 18 -0.64 -4.86 22.60
CA SER A 18 -0.17 -6.09 23.24
C SER A 18 0.74 -6.94 22.33
N VAL A 19 0.51 -6.91 21.01
CA VAL A 19 1.45 -7.49 20.02
C VAL A 19 2.79 -6.76 20.06
N GLY A 20 2.76 -5.42 20.01
CA GLY A 20 3.97 -4.59 20.04
C GLY A 20 4.78 -4.71 21.34
N ASP A 21 4.09 -4.90 22.46
CA ASP A 21 4.69 -5.13 23.78
C ASP A 21 5.24 -6.55 23.97
N GLY A 22 5.03 -7.47 23.01
CA GLY A 22 5.45 -8.87 23.12
C GLY A 22 4.68 -9.68 24.18
N LYS A 23 3.48 -9.24 24.56
CA LYS A 23 2.63 -9.90 25.57
C LYS A 23 1.82 -11.07 24.99
N ILE A 24 1.75 -11.18 23.66
CA ILE A 24 1.02 -12.25 22.97
C ILE A 24 1.93 -13.47 22.79
N PRO A 25 1.49 -14.67 23.20
CA PRO A 25 2.22 -15.91 22.94
C PRO A 25 2.50 -16.09 21.44
N HIS A 26 3.72 -16.49 21.11
CA HIS A 26 4.13 -16.77 19.75
C HIS A 26 4.67 -18.20 19.62
N SER A 27 4.34 -18.87 18.52
CA SER A 27 4.85 -20.20 18.17
C SER A 27 5.53 -20.12 16.80
N ASN A 28 6.78 -20.61 16.70
CA ASN A 28 7.56 -20.60 15.45
C ASN A 28 7.62 -19.20 14.76
N ASN A 29 7.87 -18.14 15.54
CA ASN A 29 7.89 -16.74 15.08
C ASN A 29 6.57 -16.26 14.46
N LYS A 30 5.45 -16.89 14.82
CA LYS A 30 4.10 -16.48 14.42
C LYS A 30 3.26 -16.18 15.65
N ILE A 31 2.47 -15.11 15.56
CA ILE A 31 1.42 -14.81 16.52
C ILE A 31 0.10 -15.38 16.00
N GLU A 32 -0.73 -15.89 16.89
CA GLU A 32 -2.12 -16.21 16.56
C GLU A 32 -2.96 -14.95 16.74
N ILE A 33 -3.61 -14.53 15.65
CA ILE A 33 -4.56 -13.42 15.68
C ILE A 33 -5.94 -14.03 15.86
N ASP A 34 -6.57 -13.66 16.97
CA ASP A 34 -7.95 -14.00 17.30
C ASP A 34 -8.91 -13.53 16.20
N CYS A 35 -9.92 -14.34 15.89
CA CYS A 35 -10.94 -14.03 14.88
C CYS A 35 -11.71 -12.73 15.19
N ASP A 36 -11.74 -12.33 16.45
CA ASP A 36 -12.37 -11.08 16.90
C ASP A 36 -11.60 -9.82 16.45
N LEU A 37 -10.35 -9.95 16.00
CA LEU A 37 -9.52 -8.82 15.61
C LEU A 37 -9.84 -8.28 14.21
N GLY A 38 -10.47 -9.10 13.36
CA GLY A 38 -10.75 -8.75 11.99
C GLY A 38 -11.26 -9.93 11.18
N VAL A 39 -11.67 -9.64 9.95
CA VAL A 39 -12.21 -10.66 9.05
C VAL A 39 -11.08 -11.25 8.23
N LYS A 40 -10.88 -12.57 8.37
CA LYS A 40 -9.97 -13.31 7.49
C LYS A 40 -10.61 -13.43 6.10
N VAL A 41 -9.81 -13.16 5.08
CA VAL A 41 -10.16 -13.34 3.66
C VAL A 41 -9.35 -14.51 3.09
N GLY A 42 -9.91 -15.20 2.11
CA GLY A 42 -9.32 -16.40 1.52
C GLY A 42 -8.25 -16.12 0.45
N ASN A 43 -8.32 -14.95 -0.20
CA ASN A 43 -7.40 -14.56 -1.27
C ASN A 43 -7.36 -13.02 -1.44
N ILE A 44 -6.45 -12.55 -2.30
CA ILE A 44 -6.24 -11.12 -2.59
C ILE A 44 -7.47 -10.49 -3.26
N GLU A 45 -8.16 -11.21 -4.14
CA GLU A 45 -9.36 -10.71 -4.83
C GLU A 45 -10.49 -10.37 -3.85
N GLU A 46 -10.71 -11.23 -2.85
CA GLU A 46 -11.67 -10.98 -1.78
C GLU A 46 -11.25 -9.77 -0.92
N LEU A 47 -9.95 -9.62 -0.63
CA LEU A 47 -9.42 -8.47 0.08
C LEU A 47 -9.72 -7.16 -0.68
N ILE A 48 -9.38 -7.13 -1.96
CA ILE A 48 -9.60 -5.96 -2.83
C ILE A 48 -11.09 -5.63 -2.89
N THR A 49 -11.94 -6.63 -3.08
CA THR A 49 -13.40 -6.43 -3.17
C THR A 49 -13.99 -5.88 -1.87
N LYS A 50 -13.46 -6.29 -0.71
CA LYS A 50 -13.91 -5.76 0.59
C LYS A 50 -13.45 -4.32 0.83
N VAL A 51 -12.23 -3.97 0.44
CA VAL A 51 -11.68 -2.62 0.68
C VAL A 51 -12.19 -1.63 -0.37
N TYR A 52 -12.18 -2.03 -1.64
CA TYR A 52 -12.59 -1.26 -2.81
C TYR A 52 -13.78 -1.92 -3.54
N PRO A 53 -14.99 -1.87 -2.96
CA PRO A 53 -16.18 -2.39 -3.61
C PRO A 53 -16.47 -1.60 -4.90
N ASP A 54 -16.76 -2.31 -5.98
CA ASP A 54 -17.09 -1.75 -7.30
C ASP A 54 -16.00 -0.80 -7.85
N ILE A 55 -14.72 -1.14 -7.67
CA ILE A 55 -13.60 -0.32 -8.17
C ILE A 55 -13.63 -0.07 -9.69
N SER A 56 -14.27 -0.95 -10.46
CA SER A 56 -14.48 -0.72 -11.90
C SER A 56 -15.45 0.42 -12.22
N GLN A 57 -16.22 0.88 -11.23
CA GLN A 57 -17.17 1.99 -11.32
C GLN A 57 -16.62 3.24 -10.63
N ILE A 58 -15.29 3.40 -10.60
CA ILE A 58 -14.61 4.50 -9.91
C ILE A 58 -15.06 5.89 -10.42
N GLU A 59 -15.45 5.99 -11.69
CA GLU A 59 -16.00 7.21 -12.30
C GLU A 59 -17.27 7.73 -11.60
N ASN A 60 -17.99 6.85 -10.89
CA ASN A 60 -19.19 7.17 -10.13
C ASN A 60 -18.90 7.41 -8.63
N LYS A 61 -17.63 7.42 -8.20
CA LYS A 61 -17.20 7.65 -6.82
C LYS A 61 -16.56 9.03 -6.69
N ASP A 62 -16.71 9.65 -5.51
CA ASP A 62 -16.00 10.90 -5.21
C ASP A 62 -14.52 10.64 -4.84
N HIS A 63 -13.72 11.71 -4.82
CA HIS A 63 -12.32 11.63 -4.42
C HIS A 63 -12.13 11.16 -2.97
N GLN A 64 -13.05 11.50 -2.06
CA GLN A 64 -12.94 11.09 -0.66
C GLN A 64 -13.08 9.58 -0.48
N TRP A 65 -13.86 8.92 -1.34
CA TRP A 65 -14.04 7.48 -1.35
C TRP A 65 -12.70 6.76 -1.52
N MET A 66 -11.85 7.23 -2.43
CA MET A 66 -10.50 6.69 -2.60
C MET A 66 -9.60 6.98 -1.39
N CYS A 67 -9.61 8.21 -0.88
CA CYS A 67 -8.73 8.62 0.23
C CYS A 67 -9.03 7.92 1.57
N GLN A 68 -10.22 7.39 1.77
CA GLN A 68 -10.63 6.71 3.00
C GLN A 68 -10.17 5.25 3.08
N ARG A 69 -9.50 4.73 2.04
CA ARG A 69 -9.19 3.32 1.87
C ARG A 69 -7.70 3.12 1.60
N ALA A 70 -7.12 2.11 2.23
CA ALA A 70 -5.75 1.69 1.99
C ALA A 70 -5.61 0.20 2.26
N ILE A 71 -4.82 -0.48 1.43
CA ILE A 71 -4.32 -1.83 1.71
C ILE A 71 -2.85 -1.70 2.10
N LEU A 72 -2.50 -2.28 3.25
CA LEU A 72 -1.13 -2.27 3.76
C LEU A 72 -0.58 -3.70 3.70
N ALA A 73 0.63 -3.83 3.18
CA ALA A 73 1.35 -5.10 3.17
C ALA A 73 2.73 -4.94 3.80
N ALA A 74 3.27 -6.03 4.35
CA ALA A 74 4.56 -6.02 5.02
C ALA A 74 5.76 -5.95 4.05
N ARG A 75 5.56 -6.28 2.77
CA ARG A 75 6.60 -6.32 1.74
C ARG A 75 6.15 -5.54 0.50
N ASN A 76 7.07 -4.81 -0.12
CA ASN A 76 6.80 -4.07 -1.35
C ASN A 76 6.39 -4.99 -2.50
N SER A 77 6.98 -6.18 -2.64
CA SER A 77 6.57 -7.16 -3.65
C SER A 77 5.07 -7.51 -3.60
N ASN A 78 4.50 -7.55 -2.40
CA ASN A 78 3.08 -7.81 -2.22
C ASN A 78 2.25 -6.55 -2.51
N VAL A 79 2.80 -5.35 -2.26
CA VAL A 79 2.16 -4.08 -2.63
C VAL A 79 2.09 -3.98 -4.15
N ASP A 80 3.17 -4.31 -4.85
CA ASP A 80 3.25 -4.28 -6.32
C ASP A 80 2.20 -5.21 -6.94
N GLU A 81 2.14 -6.47 -6.49
CA GLU A 81 1.13 -7.45 -6.94
C GLU A 81 -0.31 -6.95 -6.72
N ILE A 82 -0.60 -6.39 -5.54
CA ILE A 82 -1.94 -5.87 -5.22
C ILE A 82 -2.28 -4.65 -6.08
N ASN A 83 -1.32 -3.74 -6.27
CA ASN A 83 -1.50 -2.54 -7.08
C ASN A 83 -1.77 -2.91 -8.54
N ASP A 84 -1.03 -3.86 -9.11
CA ASP A 84 -1.24 -4.33 -10.48
C ASP A 84 -2.65 -4.91 -10.68
N ILE A 85 -3.14 -5.70 -9.72
CA ILE A 85 -4.51 -6.25 -9.75
C ILE A 85 -5.54 -5.14 -9.68
N ILE A 86 -5.36 -4.16 -8.79
CA ILE A 86 -6.29 -3.02 -8.65
C ILE A 86 -6.31 -2.19 -9.94
N LEU A 87 -5.15 -1.85 -10.50
CA LEU A 87 -5.02 -1.10 -11.74
C LEU A 87 -5.72 -1.80 -12.91
N SER A 88 -5.58 -3.13 -13.01
CA SER A 88 -6.24 -3.90 -14.08
C SER A 88 -7.78 -3.86 -14.02
N LYS A 89 -8.36 -3.46 -12.88
CA LYS A 89 -9.81 -3.34 -12.68
C LYS A 89 -10.33 -1.93 -12.92
N LEU A 90 -9.45 -0.93 -13.00
CA LEU A 90 -9.85 0.45 -13.25
C LEU A 90 -10.27 0.60 -14.73
N PRO A 91 -11.34 1.36 -15.00
CA PRO A 91 -11.69 1.70 -16.37
C PRO A 91 -10.70 2.71 -16.95
N GLY A 92 -10.34 2.54 -18.22
CA GLY A 92 -9.45 3.44 -18.93
C GLY A 92 -8.25 2.75 -19.54
N ASP A 93 -7.44 3.53 -20.24
CA ASP A 93 -6.19 3.06 -20.81
C ASP A 93 -5.08 3.11 -19.76
N ILE A 94 -4.26 2.05 -19.69
CA ILE A 94 -3.08 2.01 -18.81
C ILE A 94 -2.06 3.02 -19.36
N VAL A 95 -1.66 3.98 -18.52
CA VAL A 95 -0.61 4.94 -18.87
C VAL A 95 0.60 4.71 -17.97
N THR A 96 1.74 4.44 -18.59
CA THR A 96 3.03 4.33 -17.89
C THR A 96 3.72 5.69 -17.87
N TYR A 97 3.87 6.28 -16.69
CA TYR A 97 4.71 7.46 -16.50
C TYR A 97 6.10 7.03 -16.03
N THR A 98 7.11 7.24 -16.87
CA THR A 98 8.52 7.07 -16.51
C THR A 98 9.06 8.33 -15.84
N SER A 99 9.84 8.18 -14.77
CA SER A 99 10.58 9.29 -14.18
C SER A 99 11.50 9.95 -15.22
N ILE A 100 11.64 11.26 -15.13
CA ILE A 100 12.69 12.00 -15.84
C ILE A 100 13.88 12.07 -14.89
N ASP A 101 14.77 11.09 -14.98
CA ASP A 101 15.98 10.98 -14.17
C ASP A 101 17.15 11.76 -14.80
N THR A 102 16.91 13.03 -15.13
CA THR A 102 17.94 13.94 -15.67
C THR A 102 18.10 15.14 -14.76
N VAL A 103 19.35 15.49 -14.48
CA VAL A 103 19.69 16.74 -13.80
C VAL A 103 19.32 17.95 -14.67
N MET A 104 18.76 18.99 -14.05
CA MET A 104 18.42 20.23 -14.75
C MET A 104 19.66 21.06 -15.10
N ASP A 105 20.74 20.92 -14.33
CA ASP A 105 21.98 21.68 -14.48
C ASP A 105 23.12 20.79 -15.01
N GLN A 106 23.84 21.26 -16.03
CA GLN A 106 24.88 20.46 -16.70
C GLN A 106 26.10 20.22 -15.81
N GLU A 107 26.34 21.10 -14.83
CA GLU A 107 27.45 20.94 -13.88
C GLU A 107 27.22 19.78 -12.89
N ASP A 108 25.96 19.44 -12.64
CA ASP A 108 25.55 18.36 -11.72
C ASP A 108 25.50 16.98 -12.36
N VAL A 109 25.64 16.88 -13.70
CA VAL A 109 25.68 15.60 -14.44
C VAL A 109 26.80 14.70 -13.93
N VAL A 110 27.91 15.30 -13.50
CA VAL A 110 29.08 14.57 -12.97
C VAL A 110 28.83 14.07 -11.54
N ASN A 111 28.02 14.80 -10.77
CA ASN A 111 27.70 14.47 -9.38
C ASN A 111 26.56 13.45 -9.28
N TYR A 112 25.63 13.45 -10.24
CA TYR A 112 24.44 12.60 -10.27
C TYR A 112 24.30 11.94 -11.65
N PRO A 113 25.13 10.93 -11.97
CA PRO A 113 25.04 10.22 -13.23
C PRO A 113 23.67 9.54 -13.37
N GLN A 114 23.20 9.41 -14.61
CA GLN A 114 21.86 8.89 -14.91
C GLN A 114 21.68 7.47 -14.38
N GLU A 115 22.73 6.65 -14.40
CA GLU A 115 22.73 5.30 -13.83
C GLU A 115 22.51 5.30 -12.31
N PHE A 116 23.03 6.31 -11.61
CA PHE A 116 22.81 6.49 -10.18
C PHE A 116 21.36 6.89 -9.91
N LEU A 117 20.81 7.86 -10.65
CA LEU A 117 19.42 8.30 -10.50
C LEU A 117 18.44 7.16 -10.80
N ASN A 118 18.65 6.42 -11.90
CA ASN A 118 17.85 5.24 -12.27
C ASN A 118 17.94 4.08 -11.25
N SER A 119 18.95 4.08 -10.38
CA SER A 119 19.12 3.06 -9.34
C SER A 119 18.42 3.41 -8.02
N LEU A 120 17.94 4.65 -7.87
CA LEU A 120 17.32 5.09 -6.63
C LEU A 120 15.96 4.41 -6.46
N ASN A 121 15.81 3.69 -5.34
CA ASN A 121 14.53 3.12 -4.89
C ASN A 121 14.13 3.68 -3.52
N PRO A 122 13.83 4.98 -3.40
CA PRO A 122 13.45 5.59 -2.15
C PRO A 122 12.07 5.10 -1.71
N SER A 123 11.99 4.57 -0.49
CA SER A 123 10.72 4.15 0.11
C SER A 123 9.74 5.32 0.22
N GLY A 124 8.59 5.21 -0.44
CA GLY A 124 7.51 6.21 -0.39
C GLY A 124 7.33 7.04 -1.67
N LEU A 125 8.17 6.84 -2.69
CA LEU A 125 7.94 7.33 -4.03
C LEU A 125 7.65 6.14 -4.95
N PRO A 126 6.56 6.16 -5.75
CA PRO A 126 6.33 5.12 -6.73
C PRO A 126 7.43 5.19 -7.80
N HIS A 127 8.08 4.06 -8.06
CA HIS A 127 9.04 3.90 -9.17
C HIS A 127 8.43 4.28 -10.52
N ILE A 128 7.13 4.07 -10.63
CA ILE A 128 6.30 4.32 -11.81
C ILE A 128 4.96 4.77 -11.25
N LEU A 129 4.53 5.98 -11.58
CA LEU A 129 3.13 6.35 -11.39
C LEU A 129 2.36 5.60 -12.48
N LEU A 130 1.74 4.48 -12.11
CA LEU A 130 0.70 3.86 -12.92
C LEU A 130 -0.63 4.42 -12.42
N ILE A 131 -1.29 5.18 -13.28
CA ILE A 131 -2.69 5.58 -13.12
C ILE A 131 -3.44 4.94 -14.28
#